data_AF-R6BG96-F1
#
_entry.id   AF-R6BG96-F1
#
_cell.length_a   1.000
_cell.length_b   1.000
_cell.length_c   1.000
_cell.angle_alpha   90.00
_cell.angle_beta   90.00
_cell.angle_gamma   90.00
#
_symmetry.space_group_name_H-M   'P 1'
#
loop_
_entity.id
_entity.type
_entity.pdbx_description
1 polymer ?
#
loop_
_entity_poly.entity_id
_entity_poly.type
_entity_poly.pdbx_seq_one_letter_code
_entity_poly.pdbx_strand_id
1 'polypeptide(L)'
;MPIGSFKTKAAEYIRIFQRELKAAHIVDVMEAVIDALATFFVVSRHAAKMRMVDAGYEEAIGAFTYIDGHYVKPHAFKKGSLQKDQTYCISADDAQIIAFSDMRLSAQSQKGSYIYVDSHMCLNDPKYVTRDENNTVQMTDYGRLHIDECCLVFKLKVKATNKYGEEFYKECVLFRDVDSGIVFQTTFAKEVSADVMGKADAILAREMEIQRVLQELPAQFGAALVYLMEWVEISEETLAEKALVSTKLVQRLRNNPAYPKNVDCVVAVCIGMNLPPELSNALISRSGFTLRLAQNEAHLMYNFFLNHLYMGSIHECNDMLVAKNLPVMTGTE
;
A
#
# COMPACT_ATOMS: atom_id res chain seq x y z
N MET A 1 7.97 30.30 -17.02
CA MET A 1 8.01 29.57 -18.32
C MET A 1 6.75 29.88 -19.13
N PRO A 2 6.84 30.55 -20.30
CA PRO A 2 5.67 30.81 -21.16
C PRO A 2 4.97 29.51 -21.57
N ILE A 3 3.64 29.45 -21.45
CA ILE A 3 2.89 28.19 -21.61
C ILE A 3 2.97 27.62 -23.04
N GLY A 4 2.97 28.49 -24.05
CA GLY A 4 3.03 28.08 -25.46
C GLY A 4 4.35 27.40 -25.79
N SER A 5 5.48 28.05 -25.50
CA SER A 5 6.81 27.48 -25.74
C SER A 5 7.05 26.21 -24.93
N PHE A 6 6.54 26.16 -23.69
CA PHE A 6 6.63 24.99 -22.84
C PHE A 6 5.90 23.79 -23.45
N LYS A 7 4.65 23.96 -23.90
CA LYS A 7 3.88 22.89 -24.56
C LYS A 7 4.58 22.34 -25.80
N THR A 8 5.13 23.21 -26.64
CA THR A 8 5.89 22.80 -27.83
C THR A 8 7.09 21.94 -27.44
N LYS A 9 7.88 22.38 -26.46
CA LYS A 9 9.06 21.63 -25.99
C LYS A 9 8.71 20.34 -25.26
N ALA A 10 7.65 20.33 -24.45
CA ALA A 10 7.16 19.13 -23.79
C ALA A 10 6.75 18.06 -24.82
N ALA A 11 5.97 18.44 -25.83
CA ALA A 11 5.56 17.51 -26.90
C ALA A 11 6.75 16.99 -27.72
N GLU A 12 7.78 17.81 -27.93
CA GLU A 12 9.03 17.41 -28.58
C GLU A 12 9.77 16.36 -27.76
N TYR A 13 10.03 16.61 -26.47
CA TYR A 13 10.74 15.68 -25.61
C TYR A 13 9.98 14.37 -25.38
N ILE A 14 8.65 14.41 -25.23
CA ILE A 14 7.82 13.20 -25.13
C ILE A 14 8.06 12.30 -26.35
N ARG A 15 8.03 12.86 -27.57
CA ARG A 15 8.25 12.08 -28.81
C ARG A 15 9.65 11.50 -28.90
N ILE A 16 10.66 12.25 -28.47
CA ILE A 16 12.05 11.81 -28.46
C ILE A 16 12.20 10.62 -27.51
N PHE A 17 11.83 10.79 -26.24
CA PHE A 17 12.03 9.76 -25.23
C PHE A 17 11.15 8.52 -25.46
N GLN A 18 9.91 8.67 -25.97
CA GLN A 18 9.10 7.51 -26.36
C GLN A 18 9.79 6.67 -27.44
N ARG A 19 10.46 7.31 -28.40
CA ARG A 19 11.19 6.60 -29.46
C ARG A 19 12.47 5.94 -28.93
N GLU A 20 13.26 6.68 -28.16
CA GLU A 20 14.55 6.21 -27.64
C GLU A 20 14.38 5.06 -26.64
N LEU A 21 13.42 5.20 -25.71
CA LEU A 21 13.14 4.21 -24.67
C LEU A 21 12.16 3.12 -25.13
N LYS A 22 11.62 3.23 -26.35
CA LYS A 22 10.56 2.34 -26.89
C LYS A 22 9.37 2.22 -25.93
N ALA A 23 9.07 3.29 -25.20
CA ALA A 23 8.04 3.31 -24.18
C ALA A 23 6.65 3.36 -24.81
N ALA A 24 5.77 2.44 -24.39
CA ALA A 24 4.39 2.38 -24.86
C ALA A 24 3.53 3.50 -24.26
N HIS A 25 3.79 3.89 -23.01
CA HIS A 25 2.98 4.85 -22.28
C HIS A 25 3.76 6.14 -21.98
N ILE A 26 3.07 7.29 -22.02
CA ILE A 26 3.67 8.60 -21.76
C ILE A 26 4.23 8.68 -20.33
N VAL A 27 3.56 8.04 -19.37
CA VAL A 27 3.98 8.03 -17.97
C VAL A 27 5.38 7.44 -17.78
N ASP A 28 5.76 6.46 -18.60
CA ASP A 28 7.06 5.77 -18.49
C ASP A 28 8.24 6.64 -18.96
N VAL A 29 7.97 7.73 -19.69
CA VAL A 29 9.00 8.69 -20.13
C VAL A 29 8.92 10.02 -19.38
N MET A 30 7.94 10.18 -18.50
CA MET A 30 7.57 11.47 -17.94
C MET A 30 8.70 12.07 -17.10
N GLU A 31 9.45 11.24 -16.39
CA GLU A 31 10.60 11.69 -15.58
C GLU A 31 11.73 12.26 -16.44
N ALA A 32 12.12 11.54 -17.49
CA ALA A 32 13.12 12.01 -18.45
C ALA A 32 12.68 13.32 -19.14
N VAL A 33 11.39 13.42 -19.47
CA VAL A 33 10.80 14.65 -20.02
C VAL A 33 10.90 15.82 -19.03
N ILE A 34 10.55 15.60 -17.76
CA ILE A 34 10.62 16.63 -16.72
C ILE A 34 12.07 17.09 -16.51
N ASP A 35 13.04 16.18 -16.46
CA ASP A 35 14.47 16.51 -16.31
C ASP A 35 15.00 17.31 -17.52
N ALA A 36 14.62 16.92 -18.74
CA ALA A 36 15.00 17.64 -19.96
C ALA A 36 14.39 19.05 -20.00
N LEU A 37 13.12 19.19 -19.61
CA LEU A 37 12.45 20.49 -19.52
C LEU A 37 13.07 21.38 -18.44
N ALA A 38 13.38 20.82 -17.27
CA ALA A 38 14.05 21.53 -16.19
C ALA A 38 15.40 22.09 -16.64
N THR A 39 16.18 21.27 -17.36
CA THR A 39 17.46 21.68 -17.94
C THR A 39 17.28 22.76 -19.01
N PHE A 40 16.35 22.58 -19.94
CA PHE A 40 16.11 23.51 -21.05
C PHE A 40 15.66 24.90 -20.56
N PHE A 41 14.74 24.94 -19.59
CA PHE A 41 14.22 26.19 -19.04
C PHE A 41 15.04 26.74 -17.86
N VAL A 42 16.08 26.02 -17.43
CA VAL A 42 16.94 26.37 -16.29
C VAL A 42 16.11 26.60 -15.02
N VAL A 43 15.27 25.62 -14.69
CA VAL A 43 14.40 25.61 -13.51
C VAL A 43 14.60 24.32 -12.72
N SER A 44 14.07 24.27 -11.50
CA SER A 44 14.04 23.01 -10.74
C SER A 44 13.15 21.98 -11.44
N ARG A 45 13.46 20.68 -11.26
CA ARG A 45 12.58 19.55 -11.66
C ARG A 45 11.15 19.77 -11.20
N HIS A 46 11.04 20.28 -9.99
CA HIS A 46 9.80 20.62 -9.35
C HIS A 46 8.98 21.64 -10.17
N ALA A 47 9.58 22.78 -10.52
CA ALA A 47 8.89 23.79 -11.33
C ALA A 47 8.49 23.26 -12.72
N ALA A 48 9.31 22.40 -13.32
CA ALA A 48 8.99 21.74 -14.58
C ALA A 48 7.80 20.76 -14.45
N LYS A 49 7.76 19.94 -13.39
CA LYS A 49 6.64 19.03 -13.07
C LYS A 49 5.33 19.80 -12.89
N MET A 50 5.35 20.88 -12.10
CA MET A 50 4.18 21.76 -11.93
C MET A 50 3.70 22.30 -13.27
N ARG A 51 4.64 22.74 -14.10
CA ARG A 51 4.31 23.31 -15.40
C ARG A 51 3.78 22.29 -16.40
N MET A 52 4.19 21.03 -16.28
CA MET A 52 3.60 19.92 -17.05
C MET A 52 2.12 19.74 -16.70
N VAL A 53 1.78 19.75 -15.42
CA VAL A 53 0.39 19.64 -14.97
C VAL A 53 -0.45 20.84 -15.40
N ASP A 54 0.07 22.06 -15.25
CA ASP A 54 -0.56 23.29 -15.78
C ASP A 54 -0.81 23.24 -17.30
N ALA A 55 0.11 22.60 -18.03
CA ALA A 55 0.00 22.42 -19.46
C ALA A 55 -1.03 21.34 -19.86
N GLY A 56 -1.56 20.59 -18.89
CA GLY A 56 -2.59 19.57 -19.06
C GLY A 56 -2.05 18.15 -19.22
N TYR A 57 -0.78 17.91 -18.88
CA TYR A 57 -0.16 16.59 -18.79
C TYR A 57 -0.31 16.06 -17.35
N GLU A 58 -1.45 15.47 -17.06
CA GLU A 58 -1.76 14.93 -15.71
C GLU A 58 -0.91 13.71 -15.36
N GLU A 59 -0.30 13.03 -16.33
CA GLU A 59 0.64 11.94 -16.11
C GLU A 59 1.90 12.39 -15.34
N ALA A 60 2.19 13.69 -15.36
CA ALA A 60 3.24 14.28 -14.53
C ALA A 60 2.92 14.23 -13.03
N ILE A 61 1.65 14.02 -12.63
CA ILE A 61 1.25 13.85 -11.24
C ILE A 61 1.86 12.58 -10.64
N GLY A 62 1.86 11.49 -11.40
CA GLY A 62 2.40 10.20 -10.96
C GLY A 62 3.92 10.09 -10.98
N ALA A 63 4.65 11.03 -11.58
CA ALA A 63 6.12 11.00 -11.72
C ALA A 63 6.85 11.63 -10.52
N PHE A 64 8.06 11.15 -10.18
CA PHE A 64 8.84 11.65 -9.03
C PHE A 64 8.01 11.76 -7.74
N THR A 65 7.33 10.68 -7.38
CA THR A 65 6.54 10.61 -6.14
C THR A 65 7.31 9.79 -5.13
N TYR A 66 7.46 10.33 -3.91
CA TYR A 66 8.14 9.66 -2.81
C TYR A 66 7.22 9.66 -1.59
N ILE A 67 6.98 8.49 -1.00
CA ILE A 67 6.12 8.31 0.16
C ILE A 67 6.87 7.46 1.17
N ASP A 68 6.88 7.87 2.44
CA ASP A 68 7.58 7.17 3.52
C ASP A 68 9.06 6.88 3.20
N GLY A 69 9.72 7.80 2.48
CA GLY A 69 11.11 7.66 2.04
C GLY A 69 11.33 6.72 0.85
N HIS A 70 10.27 6.11 0.32
CA HIS A 70 10.32 5.17 -0.79
C HIS A 70 9.84 5.82 -2.09
N TYR A 71 10.50 5.48 -3.19
CA TYR A 71 10.11 5.91 -4.52
C TYR A 71 8.89 5.12 -5.02
N VAL A 72 7.87 5.84 -5.48
CA VAL A 72 6.67 5.26 -6.08
C VAL A 72 6.82 5.28 -7.59
N LYS A 73 6.70 4.10 -8.22
CA LYS A 73 6.80 3.95 -9.67
C LYS A 73 5.80 4.88 -10.38
N PRO A 74 6.17 5.48 -11.53
CA PRO A 74 5.28 6.37 -12.25
C PRO A 74 4.00 5.64 -12.66
N HIS A 75 2.87 6.27 -12.36
CA HIS A 75 1.54 5.71 -12.57
C HIS A 75 0.61 6.68 -13.28
N ALA A 76 -0.40 6.14 -13.94
CA ALA A 76 -1.37 6.90 -14.70
C ALA A 76 -2.78 6.64 -14.20
N PHE A 77 -3.65 7.59 -14.52
CA PHE A 77 -5.06 7.54 -14.19
C PHE A 77 -5.84 8.32 -15.25
N LYS A 78 -7.15 8.06 -15.32
CA LYS A 78 -8.04 8.78 -16.21
C LYS A 78 -7.99 10.28 -15.95
N LYS A 79 -7.82 11.05 -17.03
CA LYS A 79 -7.76 12.51 -16.99
C LYS A 79 -9.00 13.10 -16.31
N GLY A 80 -8.79 14.00 -15.35
CA GLY A 80 -9.85 14.63 -14.57
C GLY A 80 -10.47 13.76 -13.48
N SER A 81 -9.89 12.59 -13.18
CA SER A 81 -10.34 11.74 -12.05
C SER A 81 -9.96 12.31 -10.68
N LEU A 82 -8.91 13.14 -10.62
CA LEU A 82 -8.46 13.80 -9.39
C LEU A 82 -8.75 15.30 -9.39
N GLN A 83 -9.19 15.80 -8.24
CA GLN A 83 -9.14 17.22 -7.92
C GLN A 83 -7.75 17.64 -7.45
N LYS A 84 -7.48 18.95 -7.44
CA LYS A 84 -6.17 19.50 -7.07
C LYS A 84 -5.71 19.16 -5.66
N ASP A 85 -6.63 18.88 -4.75
CA ASP A 85 -6.38 18.51 -3.34
C ASP A 85 -6.45 16.98 -3.12
N GLN A 86 -6.49 16.18 -4.18
CA GLN A 86 -6.67 14.74 -4.13
C GLN A 86 -5.50 13.94 -4.70
N THR A 87 -5.27 12.76 -4.13
CA THR A 87 -4.23 11.83 -4.56
C THR A 87 -4.66 10.38 -4.34
N TYR A 88 -4.07 9.46 -5.11
CA TYR A 88 -4.18 8.03 -4.89
C TYR A 88 -3.09 7.48 -3.96
N CYS A 89 -2.00 8.22 -3.78
CA CYS A 89 -0.91 7.78 -2.91
C CYS A 89 -1.21 8.13 -1.46
N ILE A 90 -0.81 7.29 -0.52
CA ILE A 90 -0.99 7.49 0.91
C ILE A 90 0.16 6.84 1.67
N SER A 91 0.63 7.48 2.74
CA SER A 91 1.59 6.84 3.65
C SER A 91 0.96 5.68 4.39
N ALA A 92 1.76 4.74 4.85
CA ALA A 92 1.25 3.63 5.64
C ALA A 92 0.55 4.10 6.92
N ASP A 93 1.06 5.17 7.53
CA ASP A 93 0.49 5.77 8.75
C ASP A 93 -0.91 6.31 8.53
N ASP A 94 -1.06 7.13 7.48
CA ASP A 94 -2.35 7.69 7.14
C ASP A 94 -3.31 6.59 6.68
N ALA A 95 -2.80 5.58 5.94
CA ALA A 95 -3.59 4.45 5.49
C ALA A 95 -4.14 3.64 6.68
N GLN A 96 -3.29 3.35 7.67
CA GLN A 96 -3.68 2.68 8.91
C GLN A 96 -4.73 3.48 9.68
N ILE A 97 -4.51 4.78 9.89
CA ILE A 97 -5.45 5.65 10.61
C ILE A 97 -6.79 5.70 9.90
N ILE A 98 -6.78 5.86 8.57
CA ILE A 98 -8.00 5.96 7.76
C ILE A 98 -8.75 4.63 7.71
N ALA A 99 -8.04 3.52 7.46
CA ALA A 99 -8.64 2.19 7.40
C ALA A 99 -9.27 1.80 8.74
N PHE A 100 -8.65 2.19 9.86
CA PHE A 100 -9.21 1.96 11.20
C PHE A 100 -10.40 2.89 11.52
N SER A 101 -10.35 4.15 11.09
CA SER A 101 -11.34 5.16 11.47
C SER A 101 -12.63 5.11 10.64
N ASP A 102 -12.57 4.64 9.40
CA ASP A 102 -13.74 4.52 8.53
C ASP A 102 -14.40 3.14 8.65
N MET A 103 -15.64 3.11 9.15
CA MET A 103 -16.35 1.86 9.42
C MET A 103 -16.57 0.99 8.18
N ARG A 104 -16.89 1.59 7.02
CA ARG A 104 -17.14 0.82 5.79
C ARG A 104 -15.83 0.26 5.24
N LEU A 105 -14.80 1.11 5.14
CA LEU A 105 -13.48 0.69 4.71
C LEU A 105 -12.92 -0.39 5.63
N SER A 106 -13.00 -0.22 6.95
CA SER A 106 -12.58 -1.23 7.92
C SER A 106 -13.28 -2.57 7.70
N ALA A 107 -14.60 -2.58 7.48
CA ALA A 107 -15.35 -3.82 7.27
C ALA A 107 -14.97 -4.54 5.96
N GLN A 108 -14.70 -3.80 4.90
CA GLN A 108 -14.22 -4.37 3.63
C GLN A 108 -12.76 -4.87 3.76
N SER A 109 -11.94 -4.13 4.49
CA SER A 109 -10.52 -4.45 4.73
C SER A 109 -10.33 -5.73 5.54
N GLN A 110 -11.16 -5.94 6.57
CA GLN A 110 -11.16 -7.16 7.39
C GLN A 110 -11.53 -8.43 6.61
N LYS A 111 -12.08 -8.27 5.42
CA LYS A 111 -12.38 -9.35 4.49
C LYS A 111 -11.37 -9.43 3.34
N GLY A 112 -10.31 -8.63 3.36
CA GLY A 112 -9.25 -8.68 2.35
C GLY A 112 -9.57 -8.02 1.01
N SER A 113 -10.55 -7.10 0.95
CA SER A 113 -10.87 -6.40 -0.31
C SER A 113 -9.79 -5.45 -0.81
N TYR A 114 -8.87 -5.02 0.06
CA TYR A 114 -7.84 -4.04 -0.27
C TYR A 114 -6.47 -4.46 0.22
N ILE A 115 -5.46 -4.26 -0.61
CA ILE A 115 -4.04 -4.45 -0.31
C ILE A 115 -3.34 -3.10 -0.39
N TYR A 116 -2.43 -2.85 0.53
CA TYR A 116 -1.51 -1.73 0.47
C TYR A 116 -0.29 -2.15 -0.36
N VAL A 117 -0.10 -1.53 -1.52
CA VAL A 117 0.97 -1.85 -2.48
C VAL A 117 1.45 -0.57 -3.16
N ASP A 118 2.75 -0.39 -3.31
CA ASP A 118 3.36 0.78 -3.96
C ASP A 118 2.85 2.13 -3.41
N SER A 119 2.58 2.22 -2.10
CA SER A 119 1.95 3.39 -1.44
C SER A 119 0.51 3.70 -1.87
N HIS A 120 -0.22 2.70 -2.33
CA HIS A 120 -1.63 2.79 -2.73
C HIS A 120 -2.48 1.78 -1.97
N MET A 121 -3.71 2.15 -1.65
CA MET A 121 -4.75 1.22 -1.19
C MET A 121 -5.52 0.70 -2.41
N CYS A 122 -5.09 -0.45 -2.94
CA CYS A 122 -5.59 -1.05 -4.17
C CYS A 122 -6.58 -2.19 -3.90
N LEU A 123 -7.56 -2.39 -4.77
CA LEU A 123 -8.42 -3.57 -4.77
C LEU A 123 -7.58 -4.85 -4.90
N ASN A 124 -7.93 -5.83 -4.08
CA ASN A 124 -7.38 -7.17 -4.15
C ASN A 124 -8.04 -7.98 -5.27
N ASP A 125 -7.64 -7.70 -6.50
CA ASP A 125 -8.09 -8.43 -7.69
C ASP A 125 -6.87 -8.74 -8.58
N PRO A 126 -6.73 -9.96 -9.11
CA PRO A 126 -5.63 -10.34 -10.01
C PRO A 126 -5.48 -9.46 -11.26
N LYS A 127 -6.54 -8.73 -11.65
CA LYS A 127 -6.47 -7.72 -12.72
C LYS A 127 -5.52 -6.57 -12.35
N TYR A 128 -5.43 -6.21 -11.08
CA TYR A 128 -4.74 -5.01 -10.59
C TYR A 128 -3.47 -5.31 -9.79
N VAL A 129 -3.42 -6.46 -9.12
CA VAL A 129 -2.31 -6.85 -8.24
C VAL A 129 -1.75 -8.20 -8.69
N THR A 130 -0.42 -8.32 -8.70
CA THR A 130 0.29 -9.56 -9.02
C THR A 130 1.47 -9.77 -8.08
N ARG A 131 2.10 -10.93 -8.16
CA ARG A 131 3.40 -11.20 -7.55
C ARG A 131 4.48 -11.18 -8.61
N ASP A 132 5.65 -10.64 -8.25
CA ASP A 132 6.86 -10.69 -9.07
C ASP A 132 7.58 -12.05 -8.97
N GLU A 133 8.72 -12.19 -9.64
CA GLU A 133 9.54 -13.41 -9.61
C GLU A 133 10.10 -13.72 -8.22
N ASN A 134 10.21 -12.72 -7.35
CA ASN A 134 10.64 -12.84 -5.96
C ASN A 134 9.45 -13.04 -5.00
N ASN A 135 8.25 -13.27 -5.53
CA ASN A 135 7.00 -13.43 -4.79
C ASN A 135 6.57 -12.17 -4.00
N THR A 136 7.12 -11.00 -4.35
CA THR A 136 6.77 -9.67 -3.82
C THR A 136 5.51 -9.17 -4.50
N VAL A 137 4.61 -8.57 -3.72
CA VAL A 137 3.37 -8.01 -4.25
C VAL A 137 3.65 -6.69 -4.94
N GLN A 138 3.16 -6.56 -6.16
CA GLN A 138 3.27 -5.33 -6.94
C GLN A 138 2.01 -5.10 -7.76
N MET A 139 1.79 -3.86 -8.19
CA MET A 139 0.71 -3.57 -9.13
C MET A 139 1.02 -4.19 -10.51
N THR A 140 -0.02 -4.70 -11.18
CA THR A 140 0.11 -5.07 -12.60
C THR A 140 0.34 -3.80 -13.44
N ASP A 141 0.86 -3.95 -14.66
CA ASP A 141 0.93 -2.81 -15.58
C ASP A 141 -0.44 -2.20 -15.86
N TYR A 142 -1.50 -3.03 -15.91
CA TYR A 142 -2.87 -2.51 -16.04
C TYR A 142 -3.26 -1.67 -14.83
N GLY A 143 -3.07 -2.19 -13.61
CA GLY A 143 -3.39 -1.46 -12.37
C GLY A 143 -2.62 -0.16 -12.25
N ARG A 144 -1.31 -0.17 -12.52
CA ARG A 144 -0.46 1.02 -12.49
C ARG A 144 -0.89 2.10 -13.49
N LEU A 145 -1.48 1.71 -14.62
CA LEU A 145 -1.92 2.65 -15.66
C LEU A 145 -3.39 3.10 -15.50
N HIS A 146 -4.15 2.41 -14.64
CA HIS A 146 -5.58 2.64 -14.41
C HIS A 146 -5.87 2.69 -12.90
N ILE A 147 -5.05 3.43 -12.15
CA ILE A 147 -5.17 3.55 -10.70
C ILE A 147 -6.55 4.10 -10.28
N ASP A 148 -7.19 4.90 -11.14
CA ASP A 148 -8.55 5.39 -10.92
C ASP A 148 -9.62 4.28 -10.85
N GLU A 149 -9.36 3.10 -11.42
CA GLU A 149 -10.31 1.99 -11.39
C GLU A 149 -10.22 1.15 -10.11
N CYS A 150 -9.06 1.14 -9.45
CA CYS A 150 -8.73 0.17 -8.41
C CYS A 150 -8.20 0.75 -7.10
N CYS A 151 -7.79 2.02 -7.06
CA CYS A 151 -7.23 2.62 -5.85
C CYS A 151 -8.18 3.61 -5.19
N LEU A 152 -8.12 3.66 -3.86
CA LEU A 152 -8.84 4.65 -3.07
C LEU A 152 -8.25 6.04 -3.24
N VAL A 153 -9.11 7.06 -3.16
CA VAL A 153 -8.72 8.46 -3.26
C VAL A 153 -8.69 9.10 -1.88
N PHE A 154 -7.69 9.93 -1.66
CA PHE A 154 -7.48 10.66 -0.43
C PHE A 154 -7.39 12.17 -0.70
N LYS A 155 -7.95 12.96 0.20
CA LYS A 155 -7.85 14.42 0.21
C LYS A 155 -6.74 14.85 1.16
N LEU A 156 -5.84 15.69 0.67
CA LEU A 156 -4.75 16.28 1.43
C LEU A 156 -5.15 17.68 1.89
N LYS A 157 -4.94 17.96 3.19
CA LYS A 157 -5.08 19.29 3.77
C LYS A 157 -3.79 19.68 4.48
N VAL A 158 -3.29 20.90 4.29
CA VAL A 158 -2.07 21.34 4.99
C VAL A 158 -2.45 21.63 6.45
N LYS A 159 -1.73 21.03 7.39
CA LYS A 159 -1.76 21.46 8.79
C LYS A 159 -0.93 22.73 8.88
N ALA A 160 -1.56 23.88 8.67
CA ALA A 160 -0.86 25.15 8.69
C ALA A 160 -0.26 25.41 10.09
N THR A 161 1.06 25.57 10.16
CA THR A 161 1.74 26.13 11.34
C THR A 161 1.81 27.66 11.28
N ASN A 162 1.70 28.28 10.09
CA ASN A 162 1.74 29.74 9.90
C ASN A 162 0.87 30.20 8.70
N LYS A 163 0.31 31.43 8.77
CA LYS A 163 -0.61 32.05 7.79
C LYS A 163 -0.09 32.14 6.34
N TYR A 164 1.23 32.01 6.11
CA TYR A 164 1.83 32.00 4.77
C TYR A 164 1.76 30.63 4.06
N GLY A 165 1.51 29.53 4.80
CA GLY A 165 1.43 28.18 4.23
C GLY A 165 0.12 27.86 3.51
N GLU A 166 -0.94 28.65 3.74
CA GLU A 166 -2.28 28.40 3.17
C GLU A 166 -2.41 28.91 1.72
N GLU A 167 -1.67 29.93 1.29
CA GLU A 167 -1.72 30.43 -0.10
C GLU A 167 -0.88 29.58 -1.07
N PHE A 168 0.13 28.84 -0.59
CA PHE A 168 0.92 27.87 -1.37
C PHE A 168 0.18 26.54 -1.64
N TYR A 169 -1.03 26.39 -1.08
CA TYR A 169 -1.76 25.14 -0.95
C TYR A 169 -2.34 24.57 -2.25
N LYS A 170 -2.69 25.41 -3.24
CA LYS A 170 -3.39 24.98 -4.46
C LYS A 170 -2.52 24.21 -5.46
N GLU A 171 -1.22 24.21 -5.24
CA GLU A 171 -0.23 23.54 -6.09
C GLU A 171 0.35 22.29 -5.41
N CYS A 172 0.14 22.11 -4.09
CA CYS A 172 0.95 21.24 -3.23
C CYS A 172 0.70 19.73 -3.24
N VAL A 173 -0.35 19.18 -3.90
CA VAL A 173 -0.52 17.71 -3.93
C VAL A 173 0.56 17.00 -4.74
N LEU A 174 1.21 17.74 -5.64
CA LEU A 174 2.39 17.28 -6.38
C LEU A 174 3.66 17.21 -5.51
N PHE A 175 3.57 17.70 -4.27
CA PHE A 175 4.68 17.90 -3.33
C PHE A 175 4.48 16.98 -2.12
N ARG A 176 4.96 15.75 -2.24
CA ARG A 176 5.27 14.90 -1.08
C ARG A 176 6.75 14.57 -1.16
N ASP A 177 7.57 15.58 -0.94
CA ASP A 177 9.00 15.38 -0.74
C ASP A 177 9.32 15.68 0.73
N VAL A 178 10.15 14.83 1.32
CA VAL A 178 10.49 14.79 2.75
C VAL A 178 11.14 16.11 3.19
N ASP A 179 11.78 16.81 2.26
CA ASP A 179 12.50 18.07 2.50
C ASP A 179 11.62 19.33 2.52
N SER A 180 10.31 19.22 2.25
CA SER A 180 9.42 20.39 2.16
C SER A 180 9.04 20.99 3.53
N GLY A 181 9.17 20.22 4.63
CA GLY A 181 8.76 20.65 5.97
C GLY A 181 7.24 20.88 6.14
N ILE A 182 6.42 20.55 5.14
CA ILE A 182 4.97 20.73 5.15
C ILE A 182 4.31 19.45 5.68
N VAL A 183 3.54 19.58 6.76
CA VAL A 183 2.76 18.46 7.31
C VAL A 183 1.37 18.47 6.68
N PHE A 184 1.01 17.38 6.01
CA PHE A 184 -0.33 17.17 5.49
C PHE A 184 -1.18 16.36 6.48
N GLN A 185 -2.46 16.71 6.55
CA GLN A 185 -3.52 15.90 7.09
C GLN A 185 -4.22 15.21 5.93
N THR A 186 -4.14 13.89 5.90
CA THR A 186 -4.84 13.07 4.91
C THR A 186 -6.23 12.71 5.41
N THR A 187 -7.22 12.78 4.53
CA THR A 187 -8.61 12.41 4.82
C THR A 187 -9.17 11.55 3.69
N PHE A 188 -10.07 10.63 4.01
CA PHE A 188 -10.61 9.72 3.02
C PHE A 188 -11.65 10.39 2.11
N ALA A 189 -11.45 10.32 0.79
CA ALA A 189 -12.39 10.86 -0.20
C ALA A 189 -13.46 9.81 -0.57
N LYS A 190 -14.38 9.56 0.37
CA LYS A 190 -15.42 8.52 0.26
C LYS A 190 -16.25 8.59 -1.02
N GLU A 191 -16.69 9.80 -1.39
CA GLU A 191 -17.58 10.01 -2.53
C GLU A 191 -16.90 9.66 -3.86
N VAL A 192 -15.63 10.04 -4.01
CA VAL A 192 -14.85 9.74 -5.21
C VAL A 192 -14.49 8.25 -5.27
N SER A 193 -14.25 7.65 -4.09
CA SER A 193 -13.90 6.23 -3.98
C SER A 193 -15.11 5.29 -4.05
N ALA A 194 -16.34 5.81 -4.23
CA ALA A 194 -17.56 5.02 -4.12
C ALA A 194 -17.66 3.87 -5.14
N ASP A 195 -17.17 4.07 -6.37
CA ASP A 195 -17.14 3.03 -7.42
C ASP A 195 -16.20 1.89 -7.03
N VAL A 196 -14.97 2.24 -6.60
CA VAL A 196 -13.97 1.28 -6.11
C VAL A 196 -14.51 0.51 -4.90
N MET A 197 -15.17 1.20 -3.96
CA MET A 197 -15.81 0.54 -2.83
C MET A 197 -16.96 -0.38 -3.23
N GLY A 198 -17.69 -0.07 -4.30
CA GLY A 198 -18.71 -0.96 -4.86
C GLY A 198 -18.10 -2.21 -5.50
N LYS A 199 -16.94 -2.08 -6.16
CA LYS A 199 -16.21 -3.24 -6.70
C LYS A 199 -15.68 -4.13 -5.59
N ALA A 200 -15.19 -3.56 -4.49
CA ALA A 200 -14.83 -4.33 -3.30
C ALA A 200 -15.99 -5.20 -2.80
N ASP A 201 -17.21 -4.66 -2.72
CA ASP A 201 -18.40 -5.42 -2.31
C ASP A 201 -18.68 -6.61 -3.26
N ALA A 202 -18.42 -6.44 -4.57
CA ALA A 202 -18.59 -7.50 -5.56
C ALA A 202 -17.51 -8.59 -5.48
N ILE A 203 -16.28 -8.24 -5.08
CA ILE A 203 -15.19 -9.20 -4.81
C ILE A 203 -15.57 -10.07 -3.61
N LEU A 204 -16.02 -9.44 -2.52
CA LEU A 204 -16.42 -10.13 -1.29
C LEU A 204 -17.56 -11.12 -1.48
N ALA A 205 -18.49 -10.83 -2.40
CA ALA A 205 -19.60 -11.74 -2.69
C ALA A 205 -19.15 -13.09 -3.28
N ARG A 206 -17.88 -13.23 -3.70
CA ARG A 206 -17.35 -14.41 -4.38
C ARG A 206 -16.49 -15.32 -3.48
N GLU A 207 -16.26 -14.96 -2.22
CA GLU A 207 -15.35 -15.68 -1.30
C GLU A 207 -15.99 -16.88 -0.58
N MET A 208 -16.50 -17.85 -1.34
CA MET A 208 -17.01 -19.11 -0.75
C MET A 208 -15.89 -19.98 -0.16
N GLU A 209 -14.68 -19.89 -0.69
CA GLU A 209 -13.56 -20.74 -0.27
C GLU A 209 -13.05 -20.40 1.13
N ILE A 210 -12.82 -19.11 1.43
CA ILE A 210 -12.35 -18.69 2.75
C ILE A 210 -13.36 -19.09 3.83
N GLN A 211 -14.66 -18.94 3.54
CA GLN A 211 -15.72 -19.36 4.45
C GLN A 211 -15.73 -20.88 4.70
N ARG A 212 -15.46 -21.69 3.67
CA ARG A 212 -15.31 -23.15 3.84
C ARG A 212 -14.13 -23.49 4.75
N VAL A 213 -12.97 -22.89 4.49
CA VAL A 213 -11.75 -23.09 5.29
C VAL A 213 -11.99 -22.69 6.74
N LEU A 214 -12.68 -21.57 6.99
CA LEU A 214 -13.05 -21.12 8.35
C LEU A 214 -13.94 -22.12 9.11
N GLN A 215 -14.88 -22.77 8.41
CA GLN A 215 -15.78 -23.77 9.01
C GLN A 215 -15.08 -25.07 9.36
N GLU A 216 -14.10 -25.48 8.54
CA GLU A 216 -13.31 -26.70 8.76
C GLU A 216 -12.15 -26.49 9.76
N LEU A 217 -11.80 -25.24 10.07
CA LEU A 217 -10.64 -24.89 10.87
C LEU A 217 -10.73 -25.42 12.32
N PRO A 218 -9.82 -26.32 12.76
CA PRO A 218 -9.85 -26.93 14.09
C PRO A 218 -9.89 -25.93 15.25
N ALA A 219 -10.49 -26.31 16.38
CA ALA A 219 -10.61 -25.41 17.54
C ALA A 219 -9.28 -25.10 18.24
N GLN A 220 -8.35 -26.06 18.27
CA GLN A 220 -7.06 -25.90 18.93
C GLN A 220 -6.06 -25.19 18.01
N PHE A 221 -5.30 -24.23 18.56
CA PHE A 221 -4.32 -23.45 17.81
C PHE A 221 -3.32 -24.29 17.01
N GLY A 222 -2.69 -25.30 17.64
CA GLY A 222 -1.68 -26.12 16.96
C GLY A 222 -2.26 -26.89 15.78
N ALA A 223 -3.45 -27.47 15.96
CA ALA A 223 -4.19 -28.16 14.89
C ALA A 223 -4.66 -27.19 13.78
N ALA A 224 -5.11 -25.99 14.15
CA ALA A 224 -5.47 -24.94 13.19
C ALA A 224 -4.26 -24.48 12.37
N LEU A 225 -3.10 -24.32 13.00
CA LEU A 225 -1.86 -23.98 12.32
C LEU A 225 -1.44 -25.08 11.34
N VAL A 226 -1.50 -26.35 11.73
CA VAL A 226 -1.21 -27.49 10.84
C VAL A 226 -2.14 -27.49 9.63
N TYR A 227 -3.46 -27.35 9.87
CA TYR A 227 -4.45 -27.32 8.80
C TYR A 227 -4.24 -26.15 7.83
N LEU A 228 -3.92 -24.95 8.33
CA LEU A 228 -3.63 -23.78 7.49
C LEU A 228 -2.32 -23.94 6.72
N MET A 229 -1.29 -24.57 7.30
CA MET A 229 -0.05 -24.87 6.58
C MET A 229 -0.28 -25.85 5.43
N GLU A 230 -1.13 -26.86 5.63
CA GLU A 230 -1.54 -27.80 4.58
C GLU A 230 -2.35 -27.09 3.48
N TRP A 231 -3.26 -26.20 3.86
CA TRP A 231 -4.07 -25.41 2.90
C TRP A 231 -3.22 -24.45 2.06
N VAL A 232 -2.20 -23.81 2.66
CA VAL A 232 -1.25 -22.93 1.95
C VAL A 232 -0.16 -23.73 1.22
N GLU A 233 -0.05 -25.04 1.47
CA GLU A 233 1.01 -25.93 0.96
C GLU A 233 2.43 -25.44 1.33
N ILE A 234 2.65 -25.05 2.59
CA ILE A 234 3.95 -24.53 3.07
C ILE A 234 4.65 -25.50 4.04
N SER A 235 5.96 -25.69 3.85
CA SER A 235 6.79 -26.49 4.75
C SER A 235 7.13 -25.72 6.05
N GLU A 236 7.53 -26.45 7.09
CA GLU A 236 7.99 -25.84 8.35
C GLU A 236 9.22 -24.95 8.16
N GLU A 237 10.13 -25.36 7.28
CA GLU A 237 11.39 -24.67 7.00
C GLU A 237 11.13 -23.36 6.26
N THR A 238 10.29 -23.41 5.23
CA THR A 238 9.89 -22.23 4.46
C THR A 238 9.05 -21.27 5.29
N LEU A 239 8.16 -21.78 6.15
CA LEU A 239 7.41 -20.93 7.08
C LEU A 239 8.34 -20.24 8.08
N ALA A 240 9.30 -20.97 8.65
CA ALA A 240 10.27 -20.42 9.58
C ALA A 240 11.09 -19.29 8.94
N GLU A 241 11.55 -19.49 7.70
CA GLU A 241 12.24 -18.47 6.90
C GLU A 241 11.35 -17.26 6.65
N LYS A 242 10.14 -17.46 6.11
CA LYS A 242 9.21 -16.37 5.75
C LYS A 242 8.65 -15.59 6.94
N ALA A 243 8.59 -16.19 8.12
CA ALA A 243 8.15 -15.54 9.36
C ALA A 243 9.32 -15.02 10.21
N LEU A 244 10.58 -15.19 9.78
CA LEU A 244 11.78 -14.88 10.56
C LEU A 244 11.75 -15.48 11.98
N VAL A 245 11.37 -16.76 12.07
CA VAL A 245 11.34 -17.53 13.32
C VAL A 245 12.17 -18.80 13.18
N SER A 246 12.53 -19.44 14.30
CA SER A 246 13.23 -20.73 14.23
C SER A 246 12.27 -21.87 13.85
N THR A 247 12.77 -22.85 13.09
CA THR A 247 12.02 -24.09 12.77
C THR A 247 11.55 -24.82 14.02
N LYS A 248 12.39 -24.84 15.07
CA LYS A 248 12.04 -25.37 16.39
C LYS A 248 10.84 -24.67 17.01
N LEU A 249 10.74 -23.35 16.86
CA LEU A 249 9.61 -22.58 17.36
C LEU A 249 8.32 -22.97 16.63
N VAL A 250 8.36 -23.09 15.29
CA VAL A 250 7.21 -23.57 14.48
C VAL A 250 6.76 -24.96 14.96
N GLN A 251 7.70 -25.88 15.20
CA GLN A 251 7.40 -27.20 15.74
C GLN A 251 6.76 -27.15 17.13
N ARG A 252 7.25 -26.30 18.02
CA ARG A 252 6.64 -26.11 19.36
C ARG A 252 5.23 -25.55 19.27
N LEU A 253 5.00 -24.55 18.40
CA LEU A 253 3.68 -23.96 18.17
C LEU A 253 2.65 -24.97 17.67
N ARG A 254 3.07 -25.92 16.83
CA ARG A 254 2.22 -26.99 16.28
C ARG A 254 1.92 -28.09 17.30
N ASN A 255 2.96 -28.56 18.00
CA ASN A 255 2.88 -29.80 18.77
C ASN A 255 2.64 -29.61 20.27
N ASN A 256 2.91 -28.43 20.83
CA ASN A 256 2.79 -28.19 22.27
C ASN A 256 1.68 -27.16 22.57
N PRO A 257 0.47 -27.62 22.96
CA PRO A 257 -0.65 -26.74 23.29
C PRO A 257 -0.38 -25.78 24.44
N ALA A 258 0.52 -26.14 25.36
CA ALA A 258 0.85 -25.36 26.56
C ALA A 258 2.06 -24.44 26.36
N TYR A 259 2.66 -24.41 25.16
CA TYR A 259 3.79 -23.53 24.89
C TYR A 259 3.36 -22.05 25.03
N PRO A 260 4.10 -21.22 25.79
CA PRO A 260 3.81 -19.81 25.90
C PRO A 260 4.00 -19.15 24.53
N LYS A 261 2.93 -18.56 24.01
CA LYS A 261 2.91 -17.90 22.71
C LYS A 261 3.18 -16.41 22.92
N ASN A 262 3.81 -15.77 21.94
CA ASN A 262 3.86 -14.31 21.85
C ASN A 262 2.95 -13.85 20.70
N VAL A 263 2.21 -12.76 20.88
CA VAL A 263 1.35 -12.19 19.84
C VAL A 263 2.17 -11.81 18.61
N ASP A 264 3.37 -11.25 18.79
CA ASP A 264 4.26 -10.84 17.70
C ASP A 264 4.63 -12.04 16.82
N CYS A 265 4.91 -13.17 17.46
CA CYS A 265 5.22 -14.42 16.77
C CYS A 265 4.01 -15.00 16.03
N VAL A 266 2.81 -14.92 16.62
CA VAL A 266 1.58 -15.40 15.96
C VAL A 266 1.28 -14.54 14.72
N VAL A 267 1.45 -13.22 14.83
CA VAL A 267 1.28 -12.28 13.70
C VAL A 267 2.33 -12.56 12.62
N ALA A 268 3.59 -12.75 12.99
CA ALA A 268 4.66 -13.08 12.05
C ALA A 268 4.36 -14.38 11.28
N VAL A 269 3.83 -15.40 11.96
CA VAL A 269 3.41 -16.67 11.35
C VAL A 269 2.24 -16.48 10.38
N CYS A 270 1.24 -15.64 10.72
CA CYS A 270 0.15 -15.30 9.80
C CYS A 270 0.67 -14.62 8.51
N ILE A 271 1.58 -13.65 8.66
CA ILE A 271 2.21 -12.93 7.54
C ILE A 271 3.09 -13.88 6.72
N GLY A 272 3.90 -14.72 7.36
CA GLY A 272 4.78 -15.67 6.66
C GLY A 272 4.04 -16.72 5.81
N MET A 273 2.79 -17.05 6.18
CA MET A 273 1.89 -17.89 5.39
C MET A 273 1.07 -17.11 4.36
N ASN A 274 1.16 -15.78 4.34
CA ASN A 274 0.29 -14.89 3.57
C ASN A 274 -1.21 -15.14 3.78
N LEU A 275 -1.63 -15.40 5.02
CA LEU A 275 -3.02 -15.74 5.32
C LEU A 275 -3.97 -14.55 5.08
N PRO A 276 -5.09 -14.77 4.35
CA PRO A 276 -6.16 -13.80 4.24
C PRO A 276 -6.61 -13.28 5.62
N PRO A 277 -7.10 -12.04 5.72
CA PRO A 277 -7.35 -11.38 7.00
C PRO A 277 -8.31 -12.17 7.91
N GLU A 278 -9.34 -12.81 7.33
CA GLU A 278 -10.30 -13.61 8.09
C GLU A 278 -9.65 -14.86 8.73
N LEU A 279 -8.78 -15.56 7.99
CA LEU A 279 -8.03 -16.73 8.49
C LEU A 279 -7.00 -16.32 9.54
N SER A 280 -6.32 -15.20 9.31
CA SER A 280 -5.40 -14.59 10.27
C SER A 280 -6.08 -14.28 11.60
N ASN A 281 -7.24 -13.62 11.57
CA ASN A 281 -8.03 -13.32 12.76
C ASN A 281 -8.54 -14.59 13.47
N ALA A 282 -8.94 -15.59 12.69
CA ALA A 282 -9.36 -16.90 13.20
C ALA A 282 -8.21 -17.66 13.89
N LEU A 283 -6.98 -17.54 13.41
CA LEU A 283 -5.80 -18.15 14.05
C LEU A 283 -5.39 -17.41 15.32
N ILE A 284 -5.39 -16.07 15.30
CA ILE A 284 -5.04 -15.23 16.45
C ILE A 284 -6.02 -15.44 17.60
N SER A 285 -7.33 -15.46 17.33
CA SER A 285 -8.34 -15.74 18.36
C SER A 285 -8.14 -17.11 19.03
N ARG A 286 -7.79 -18.15 18.26
CA ARG A 286 -7.45 -19.49 18.79
C ARG A 286 -6.17 -19.53 19.59
N SER A 287 -5.26 -18.57 19.38
CA SER A 287 -4.03 -18.45 20.18
C SER A 287 -4.29 -17.94 21.60
N GLY A 288 -5.49 -17.39 21.87
CA GLY A 288 -5.87 -16.76 23.13
C GLY A 288 -5.54 -15.26 23.21
N PHE A 289 -5.05 -14.68 22.11
CA PHE A 289 -4.73 -13.26 22.03
C PHE A 289 -5.83 -12.45 21.36
N THR A 290 -5.88 -11.17 21.72
CA THR A 290 -6.70 -10.17 21.06
C THR A 290 -5.87 -8.90 20.92
N LEU A 291 -5.89 -8.30 19.73
CA LEU A 291 -5.12 -7.10 19.46
C LEU A 291 -5.74 -5.91 20.23
N ARG A 292 -4.94 -5.27 21.09
CA ARG A 292 -5.36 -4.13 21.91
C ARG A 292 -5.13 -2.82 21.16
N LEU A 293 -5.92 -2.60 20.12
CA LEU A 293 -5.75 -1.52 19.15
C LEU A 293 -5.75 -0.11 19.78
N ALA A 294 -6.50 0.09 20.87
CA ALA A 294 -6.59 1.38 21.55
C ALA A 294 -5.43 1.67 22.53
N GLN A 295 -4.63 0.67 22.87
CA GLN A 295 -3.65 0.74 23.96
C GLN A 295 -2.21 0.50 23.51
N ASN A 296 -2.02 -0.17 22.37
CA ASN A 296 -0.70 -0.53 21.88
C ASN A 296 -0.57 -0.17 20.39
N GLU A 297 0.33 0.76 20.09
CA GLU A 297 0.62 1.20 18.73
C GLU A 297 1.15 0.06 17.85
N ALA A 298 1.94 -0.86 18.41
CA ALA A 298 2.39 -2.05 17.68
C ALA A 298 1.22 -2.96 17.27
N HIS A 299 0.19 -3.10 18.11
CA HIS A 299 -0.98 -3.89 17.75
C HIS A 299 -1.84 -3.22 16.68
N LEU A 300 -1.81 -1.88 16.60
CA LEU A 300 -2.46 -1.14 15.53
C LEU A 300 -1.72 -1.40 14.19
N MET A 301 -0.39 -1.41 14.20
CA MET A 301 0.43 -1.84 13.05
C MET A 301 0.15 -3.30 12.68
N TYR A 302 0.09 -4.21 13.64
CA TYR A 302 -0.23 -5.63 13.37
C TYR A 302 -1.59 -5.77 12.69
N ASN A 303 -2.60 -5.02 13.15
CA ASN A 303 -3.89 -5.01 12.48
C ASN A 303 -3.81 -4.45 11.05
N PHE A 304 -3.01 -3.42 10.81
CA PHE A 304 -2.77 -2.93 9.45
C PHE A 304 -2.10 -4.01 8.57
N PHE A 305 -1.06 -4.68 9.11
CA PHE A 305 -0.36 -5.73 8.38
C PHE A 305 -1.27 -6.88 8.00
N LEU A 306 -2.04 -7.40 8.95
CA LEU A 306 -2.94 -8.53 8.72
C LEU A 306 -4.09 -8.24 7.76
N ASN A 307 -4.51 -6.98 7.62
CA ASN A 307 -5.61 -6.60 6.73
C ASN A 307 -5.14 -6.13 5.35
N HIS A 308 -3.96 -5.52 5.26
CA HIS A 308 -3.53 -4.80 4.05
C HIS A 308 -2.15 -5.19 3.51
N LEU A 309 -1.26 -5.71 4.35
CA LEU A 309 0.09 -6.16 3.95
C LEU A 309 0.28 -7.66 4.16
N TYR A 310 -0.81 -8.42 4.31
CA TYR A 310 -0.73 -9.85 4.59
C TYR A 310 -0.11 -10.64 3.44
N MET A 311 -0.08 -10.10 2.23
CA MET A 311 0.61 -10.72 1.08
C MET A 311 2.08 -10.28 0.93
N GLY A 312 2.49 -9.25 1.68
CA GLY A 312 3.83 -8.68 1.69
C GLY A 312 4.82 -9.50 2.50
N SER A 313 6.08 -9.03 2.56
CA SER A 313 7.12 -9.73 3.31
C SER A 313 7.14 -9.31 4.78
N ILE A 314 7.59 -10.21 5.65
CA ILE A 314 7.83 -9.87 7.06
C ILE A 314 8.94 -8.82 7.22
N HIS A 315 9.88 -8.75 6.27
CA HIS A 315 10.93 -7.73 6.23
C HIS A 315 10.33 -6.34 6.07
N GLU A 316 9.45 -6.16 5.08
CA GLU A 316 8.74 -4.91 4.84
C GLU A 316 7.95 -4.47 6.08
N CYS A 317 7.22 -5.41 6.71
CA CYS A 317 6.49 -5.10 7.94
C CYS A 317 7.44 -4.69 9.09
N ASN A 318 8.60 -5.35 9.23
CA ASN A 318 9.59 -5.02 10.25
C ASN A 318 10.28 -3.67 9.96
N ASP A 319 10.57 -3.34 8.71
CA ASP A 319 11.13 -2.05 8.33
C ASP A 319 10.18 -0.90 8.72
N MET A 320 8.87 -1.09 8.54
CA MET A 320 7.84 -0.14 8.98
C MET A 320 7.78 0.00 10.51
N LEU A 321 7.98 -1.08 11.26
CA LEU A 321 8.05 -1.02 12.73
C LEU A 321 9.32 -0.31 13.20
N VAL A 322 10.48 -0.59 12.58
CA VAL A 322 11.76 0.05 12.90
C VAL A 322 11.71 1.55 12.61
N ALA A 323 11.13 1.97 11.48
CA ALA A 323 10.94 3.38 11.15
C ALA A 323 10.14 4.14 12.23
N LYS A 324 9.31 3.43 13.01
CA LYS A 324 8.51 3.96 14.12
C LYS A 324 9.14 3.78 15.49
N ASN A 325 10.34 3.21 15.59
CA ASN A 325 10.98 2.81 16.84
C ASN A 325 10.12 1.80 17.65
N LEU A 326 9.35 0.96 16.95
CA LEU A 326 8.56 -0.12 17.54
C LEU A 326 9.34 -1.44 17.51
N PRO A 327 9.07 -2.38 18.42
CA PRO A 327 9.72 -3.68 18.42
C PRO A 327 9.36 -4.47 17.15
N VAL A 328 10.38 -5.06 16.54
CA VAL A 328 10.22 -5.95 15.37
C VAL A 328 9.47 -7.22 15.76
N MET A 329 8.76 -7.79 14.78
CA MET A 329 8.17 -9.12 14.90
C MET A 329 9.28 -10.15 14.68
N THR A 330 10.06 -10.41 15.72
CA THR A 330 11.03 -11.51 15.73
C THR A 330 10.61 -12.57 16.73
N GLY A 331 10.62 -13.83 16.29
CA GLY A 331 10.52 -15.00 17.17
C GLY A 331 11.83 -15.33 17.87
N THR A 332 12.59 -14.32 18.31
CA THR A 332 13.79 -14.56 19.13
C THR A 332 13.33 -15.02 20.51
N GLU A 333 13.77 -16.23 20.89
CA GLU A 333 13.50 -16.87 22.18
C GLU A 333 13.82 -15.97 23.38
#